data_AF-A0A2A4V1D8-F1
#
_entry.id   AF-A0A2A4V1D8-F1
#
_cell.length_a   1.000
_cell.length_b   1.000
_cell.length_c   1.000
_cell.angle_alpha   90.00
_cell.angle_beta   90.00
_cell.angle_gamma   90.00
#
_symmetry.space_group_name_H-M   'P 1'
#
loop_
_entity.id
_entity.type
_entity.pdbx_description
1 polymer ?
#
loop_
_entity_poly.entity_id
_entity_poly.type
_entity_poly.pdbx_seq_one_letter_code
_entity_poly.pdbx_strand_id
1 'polypeptide(L)'
;MNIDIQTALDIVKKSVNRKRFRIPQPATFAIQYDPDEKPENGVDGVGARISKSLPGILVGIKYQDEYGDRSSRRITCKNIQKVGSDVYMFTAYCHEAEGPRNFRSDRMQEVVDLRTGEVFGTGLEFIRTLVADGMLPEEIHSVKPVGKHQRYITTHCGKAICVLVYMARCDGHFHEKELLVIGEFIKDICPQDEYDYDLLAILNHAAITYSDHSYFVESLEYLYKANYFLNKIIQPKLLKYLSDLIYADGILAQEEVDGVLEAKDVVADVKEVNHQEFLDDLSSGAWRDISCAVAGNLIFIDNFEFKKRCKDKGFHFFDFVHDGLKFLVHGKGGDQDVFEARTLGIEIITEIEFMNVTAKD
;
A
#
# COMPACT_ATOMS: atom_id res chain seq x y z
N MET A 1 -20.88 9.75 6.79
CA MET A 1 -21.49 9.38 8.10
C MET A 1 -20.34 8.84 8.92
N ASN A 2 -19.95 9.50 10.02
CA ASN A 2 -18.80 9.04 10.82
C ASN A 2 -19.20 7.78 11.58
N ILE A 3 -18.76 6.63 11.08
CA ILE A 3 -18.91 5.34 11.76
C ILE A 3 -17.76 5.24 12.77
N ASP A 4 -18.06 5.06 14.05
CA ASP A 4 -17.02 4.81 15.04
C ASP A 4 -16.37 3.43 14.80
N ILE A 5 -15.14 3.24 15.31
CA ILE A 5 -14.39 2.01 15.02
C ILE A 5 -15.11 0.77 15.55
N GLN A 6 -15.81 0.87 16.69
CA GLN A 6 -16.52 -0.26 17.25
C GLN A 6 -17.73 -0.64 16.38
N THR A 7 -18.44 0.34 15.82
CA THR A 7 -19.51 0.08 14.86
C THR A 7 -18.98 -0.49 13.55
N ALA A 8 -17.87 0.05 13.01
CA ALA A 8 -17.24 -0.50 11.81
C ALA A 8 -16.81 -1.94 12.04
N LEU A 9 -16.17 -2.22 13.18
CA LEU A 9 -15.89 -3.58 13.59
C LEU A 9 -17.16 -4.39 13.71
N ASP A 10 -18.22 -3.93 14.36
CA ASP A 10 -19.40 -4.77 14.59
C ASP A 10 -20.07 -5.15 13.25
N ILE A 11 -19.93 -4.30 12.22
CA ILE A 11 -20.29 -4.63 10.84
C ILE A 11 -19.33 -5.68 10.25
N VAL A 12 -18.02 -5.50 10.42
CA VAL A 12 -17.02 -6.52 10.03
C VAL A 12 -17.29 -7.83 10.78
N LYS A 13 -17.52 -7.83 12.09
CA LYS A 13 -17.88 -8.98 12.93
C LYS A 13 -19.12 -9.67 12.44
N LYS A 14 -20.20 -8.94 12.13
CA LYS A 14 -21.42 -9.54 11.55
C LYS A 14 -21.14 -10.23 10.21
N SER A 15 -20.18 -9.73 9.43
CA SER A 15 -19.69 -10.40 8.22
C SER A 15 -18.62 -11.48 8.49
N VAL A 16 -18.04 -11.52 9.69
CA VAL A 16 -16.95 -12.43 10.13
C VAL A 16 -17.44 -13.60 11.01
N ASN A 17 -18.68 -13.58 11.50
CA ASN A 17 -19.09 -14.43 12.63
C ASN A 17 -19.29 -15.93 12.28
N ARG A 18 -18.19 -16.69 12.22
CA ARG A 18 -18.07 -18.12 12.62
C ARG A 18 -16.62 -18.42 13.06
N LYS A 19 -16.41 -18.63 14.38
CA LYS A 19 -15.29 -19.31 15.09
C LYS A 19 -13.90 -19.28 14.42
N ARG A 20 -12.88 -18.73 15.10
CA ARG A 20 -11.41 -18.86 14.87
C ARG A 20 -11.03 -18.98 13.39
N PHE A 21 -10.42 -17.94 12.83
CA PHE A 21 -9.94 -17.91 11.44
C PHE A 21 -8.85 -18.96 11.16
N ARG A 22 -9.23 -20.24 11.10
CA ARG A 22 -8.64 -21.17 10.13
C ARG A 22 -9.25 -20.78 8.80
N ILE A 23 -8.46 -20.75 7.72
CA ILE A 23 -8.99 -20.59 6.35
C ILE A 23 -10.24 -21.47 6.26
N PRO A 24 -11.46 -20.88 6.16
CA PRO A 24 -12.67 -21.66 6.29
C PRO A 24 -12.64 -22.76 5.22
N GLN A 25 -12.85 -24.01 5.63
CA GLN A 25 -13.30 -25.05 4.73
C GLN A 25 -14.72 -24.63 4.36
N PRO A 26 -14.94 -24.05 3.17
CA PRO A 26 -16.20 -23.38 2.88
C PRO A 26 -17.33 -24.41 2.85
N ALA A 27 -18.26 -24.33 3.81
CA ALA A 27 -19.42 -25.22 3.88
C ALA A 27 -20.39 -25.08 2.68
N THR A 28 -20.16 -24.08 1.82
CA THR A 28 -20.97 -23.76 0.64
C THR A 28 -20.20 -23.81 -0.68
N PHE A 29 -18.89 -24.07 -0.65
CA PHE A 29 -18.05 -24.19 -1.84
C PHE A 29 -17.53 -25.62 -1.87
N ALA A 30 -18.25 -26.52 -2.53
CA ALA A 30 -17.81 -27.90 -2.68
C ALA A 30 -16.52 -27.89 -3.51
N ILE A 31 -15.38 -28.06 -2.84
CA ILE A 31 -14.07 -28.13 -3.49
C ILE A 31 -14.07 -29.39 -4.35
N GLN A 32 -14.03 -29.18 -5.67
CA GLN A 32 -13.76 -30.21 -6.66
C GLN A 32 -12.43 -29.81 -7.29
N TYR A 33 -11.38 -30.57 -6.99
CA TYR A 33 -10.01 -30.36 -7.47
C TYR A 33 -9.45 -31.68 -7.99
N ASP A 34 -8.83 -31.63 -9.17
CA ASP A 34 -8.07 -32.73 -9.75
C ASP A 34 -6.57 -32.52 -9.46
N PRO A 35 -5.92 -33.39 -8.67
CA PRO A 35 -4.50 -33.28 -8.37
C PRO A 35 -3.59 -33.43 -9.60
N ASP A 36 -4.07 -34.05 -10.68
CA ASP A 36 -3.27 -34.29 -11.88
C ASP A 36 -3.33 -33.13 -12.90
N GLU A 37 -4.06 -32.05 -12.59
CA GLU A 37 -4.17 -30.89 -13.49
C GLU A 37 -2.83 -30.14 -13.63
N LYS A 38 -2.37 -30.06 -14.89
CA LYS A 38 -1.13 -29.37 -15.26
C LYS A 38 -1.30 -27.85 -15.18
N PRO A 39 -0.25 -27.11 -14.77
CA PRO A 39 -0.28 -25.65 -14.81
C PRO A 39 -0.49 -25.16 -16.25
N GLU A 40 -1.32 -24.13 -16.42
CA GLU A 40 -1.48 -23.47 -17.71
C GLU A 40 -0.13 -22.92 -18.19
N ASN A 41 0.27 -23.29 -19.41
CA ASN A 41 1.45 -22.72 -20.05
C ASN A 41 1.26 -21.21 -20.18
N GLY A 42 2.24 -20.44 -19.73
CA GLY A 42 2.22 -18.99 -19.86
C GLY A 42 1.98 -18.59 -21.31
N VAL A 43 1.08 -17.63 -21.55
CA VAL A 43 0.88 -17.10 -22.90
C VAL A 43 2.15 -16.34 -23.27
N ASP A 44 2.96 -16.91 -24.15
CA ASP A 44 4.16 -16.29 -24.73
C ASP A 44 3.74 -15.15 -25.70
N GLY A 45 3.12 -14.11 -25.15
CA GLY A 45 2.63 -12.94 -25.87
C GLY A 45 3.47 -11.71 -25.54
N VAL A 46 4.25 -11.24 -26.50
CA VAL A 46 5.04 -10.00 -26.44
C VAL A 46 4.09 -8.80 -26.59
N GLY A 47 3.43 -8.42 -25.50
CA GLY A 47 2.63 -7.20 -25.39
C GLY A 47 2.85 -6.57 -24.02
N ALA A 48 2.86 -5.24 -23.96
CA ALA A 48 3.27 -4.43 -22.80
C ALA A 48 2.83 -5.04 -21.46
N ARG A 49 3.81 -5.52 -20.68
CA ARG A 49 3.61 -6.22 -19.41
C ARG A 49 3.39 -5.20 -18.30
N ILE A 50 2.17 -4.67 -18.18
CA ILE A 50 1.75 -4.08 -16.91
C ILE A 50 1.50 -5.26 -15.97
N SER A 51 2.53 -5.63 -15.21
CA SER A 51 2.43 -6.57 -14.10
C SER A 51 2.45 -5.81 -12.79
N LYS A 52 1.47 -6.05 -11.92
CA LYS A 52 1.42 -5.41 -10.61
C LYS A 52 1.45 -6.49 -9.52
N SER A 53 2.47 -6.41 -8.67
CA SER A 53 2.53 -7.18 -7.43
C SER A 53 1.38 -6.76 -6.50
N LEU A 54 0.60 -7.73 -6.07
CA LEU A 54 -0.49 -7.57 -5.11
C LEU A 54 -0.01 -7.98 -3.71
N PRO A 55 -0.56 -7.39 -2.65
CA PRO A 55 -0.24 -7.75 -1.27
C PRO A 55 -0.80 -9.13 -0.85
N GLY A 56 -1.15 -9.99 -1.81
CA GLY A 56 -1.82 -11.28 -1.58
C GLY A 56 -3.30 -11.10 -1.31
N ILE A 57 -4.17 -11.41 -2.27
CA ILE A 57 -5.63 -11.37 -2.05
C ILE A 57 -6.18 -12.79 -2.04
N LEU A 58 -6.74 -13.23 -0.90
CA LEU A 58 -7.31 -14.57 -0.76
C LEU A 58 -8.77 -14.59 -1.25
N VAL A 59 -9.06 -15.36 -2.29
CA VAL A 59 -10.41 -15.53 -2.85
C VAL A 59 -10.70 -16.98 -3.21
N GLY A 60 -11.99 -17.31 -3.26
CA GLY A 60 -12.50 -18.54 -3.84
C GLY A 60 -12.84 -18.33 -5.30
N ILE A 61 -12.50 -19.27 -6.17
CA ILE A 61 -12.84 -19.21 -7.60
C ILE A 61 -13.56 -20.47 -8.06
N LYS A 62 -14.60 -20.32 -8.88
CA LYS A 62 -15.10 -21.38 -9.76
C LYS A 62 -14.39 -21.22 -11.10
N TYR A 63 -13.56 -22.18 -11.45
CA TYR A 63 -12.68 -22.14 -12.60
C TYR A 63 -13.12 -23.15 -13.64
N GLN A 64 -13.09 -22.77 -14.92
CA GLN A 64 -13.24 -23.70 -16.03
C GLN A 64 -11.94 -23.75 -16.82
N ASP A 65 -11.30 -24.92 -16.88
CA ASP A 65 -10.02 -25.08 -17.56
C ASP A 65 -10.14 -25.06 -19.10
N GLU A 66 -9.05 -25.38 -19.80
CA GLU A 66 -9.05 -25.44 -21.27
C GLU A 66 -9.80 -26.63 -21.88
N TYR A 67 -10.02 -27.70 -21.11
CA TYR A 67 -10.75 -28.90 -21.52
C TYR A 67 -12.25 -28.78 -21.22
N GLY A 68 -12.64 -27.73 -20.48
CA GLY A 68 -14.01 -27.45 -20.10
C GLY A 68 -14.38 -28.00 -18.71
N ASP A 69 -13.42 -28.61 -18.01
CA ASP A 69 -13.60 -29.16 -16.67
C ASP A 69 -13.70 -28.03 -15.65
N ARG A 70 -14.63 -28.20 -14.71
CA ARG A 70 -14.96 -27.19 -13.71
C ARG A 70 -14.38 -27.59 -12.37
N SER A 71 -13.65 -26.67 -11.75
CA SER A 71 -13.10 -26.83 -10.40
C SER A 71 -13.44 -25.65 -9.51
N SER A 72 -13.36 -25.88 -8.20
CA SER A 72 -13.56 -24.85 -7.17
C SER A 72 -12.29 -24.77 -6.33
N ARG A 73 -11.66 -23.59 -6.26
CA ARG A 73 -10.32 -23.43 -5.68
C ARG A 73 -10.22 -22.22 -4.76
N ARG A 74 -9.31 -22.29 -3.79
CA ARG A 74 -8.87 -21.15 -2.98
C ARG A 74 -7.52 -20.71 -3.52
N ILE A 75 -7.42 -19.43 -3.86
CA ILE A 75 -6.20 -18.86 -4.42
C ILE A 75 -5.80 -17.60 -3.66
N THR A 76 -4.50 -17.41 -3.43
CA THR A 76 -3.93 -16.15 -2.96
C THR A 76 -3.27 -15.45 -4.15
N CYS A 77 -3.94 -14.43 -4.70
CA CYS A 77 -3.48 -13.67 -5.85
C CYS A 77 -2.24 -12.84 -5.51
N LYS A 78 -1.12 -13.11 -6.19
CA LYS A 78 0.17 -12.42 -5.98
C LYS A 78 0.49 -11.41 -7.07
N ASN A 79 0.06 -11.68 -8.31
CA ASN A 79 0.30 -10.78 -9.44
C ASN A 79 -0.88 -10.85 -10.41
N ILE A 80 -1.18 -9.73 -11.05
CA ILE A 80 -2.13 -9.64 -12.16
C ILE A 80 -1.42 -9.01 -13.34
N GLN A 81 -1.49 -9.68 -14.49
CA GLN A 81 -0.93 -9.22 -15.76
C GLN A 81 -2.01 -9.21 -16.83
N LYS A 82 -2.10 -8.12 -17.60
CA LYS A 82 -2.96 -8.07 -18.78
C LYS A 82 -2.31 -8.85 -19.94
N VAL A 83 -3.04 -9.80 -20.53
CA VAL A 83 -2.56 -10.64 -21.65
C VAL A 83 -3.38 -10.49 -22.94
N GLY A 84 -4.55 -9.84 -22.87
CA GLY A 84 -5.41 -9.50 -24.02
C GLY A 84 -6.18 -8.21 -23.78
N SER A 85 -7.16 -7.88 -24.64
CA SER A 85 -7.96 -6.65 -24.47
C SER A 85 -8.70 -6.62 -23.13
N ASP A 86 -9.26 -7.77 -22.73
CA ASP A 86 -10.05 -7.96 -21.50
C ASP A 86 -9.73 -9.29 -20.80
N VAL A 87 -8.55 -9.86 -21.10
CA VAL A 87 -8.07 -11.10 -20.48
C VAL A 87 -6.86 -10.79 -19.63
N TYR A 88 -6.91 -11.26 -18.39
CA TYR A 88 -5.85 -11.10 -17.40
C TYR A 88 -5.39 -12.46 -16.93
N MET A 89 -4.10 -12.54 -16.66
CA MET A 89 -3.46 -13.68 -16.03
C MET A 89 -3.22 -13.35 -14.56
N PHE A 90 -3.79 -14.14 -13.67
CA PHE A 90 -3.51 -14.10 -12.25
C PHE A 90 -2.41 -15.12 -11.94
N THR A 91 -1.30 -14.67 -11.40
CA THR A 91 -0.34 -15.56 -10.75
C THR A 91 -0.70 -15.63 -9.27
N ALA A 92 -1.00 -16.83 -8.80
CA ALA A 92 -1.51 -17.03 -7.45
C ALA A 92 -0.93 -18.30 -6.83
N TYR A 93 -0.91 -18.35 -5.50
CA TYR A 93 -0.72 -19.60 -4.78
C TYR A 93 -2.06 -20.35 -4.72
N CYS A 94 -2.12 -21.54 -5.28
CA CYS A 94 -3.30 -22.41 -5.26
C CYS A 94 -3.23 -23.32 -4.06
N HIS A 95 -4.16 -23.16 -3.12
CA HIS A 95 -4.12 -23.89 -1.85
C HIS A 95 -4.45 -25.38 -2.01
N GLU A 96 -5.25 -25.75 -3.00
CA GLU A 96 -5.57 -27.15 -3.29
C GLU A 96 -4.42 -27.89 -3.97
N ALA A 97 -3.57 -27.17 -4.70
CA ALA A 97 -2.39 -27.71 -5.37
C ALA A 97 -1.10 -27.51 -4.56
N GLU A 98 -1.20 -26.85 -3.40
CA GLU A 98 -0.10 -26.45 -2.52
C GLU A 98 1.07 -25.76 -3.26
N GLY A 99 0.77 -24.99 -4.30
CA GLY A 99 1.81 -24.42 -5.15
C GLY A 99 1.36 -23.28 -6.06
N PRO A 100 2.32 -22.57 -6.69
CA PRO A 100 2.02 -21.49 -7.61
C PRO A 100 1.34 -22.01 -8.88
N ARG A 101 0.31 -21.27 -9.32
CA ARG A 101 -0.47 -21.52 -10.53
C ARG A 101 -0.87 -20.21 -11.19
N ASN A 102 -1.10 -20.28 -12.49
CA ASN A 102 -1.66 -19.20 -13.28
C ASN A 102 -3.14 -19.47 -13.55
N PHE A 103 -3.96 -18.43 -13.48
CA PHE A 103 -5.39 -18.50 -13.73
C PHE A 103 -5.81 -17.36 -14.65
N ARG A 104 -6.43 -17.69 -15.77
CA ARG A 104 -7.00 -16.69 -16.67
C ARG A 104 -8.34 -16.14 -16.17
N SER A 105 -8.52 -14.82 -16.24
CA SER A 105 -9.73 -14.12 -15.79
C SER A 105 -11.00 -14.51 -16.54
N ASP A 106 -10.89 -14.86 -17.83
CA ASP A 106 -12.00 -15.28 -18.69
C ASP A 106 -12.49 -16.71 -18.38
N ARG A 107 -11.66 -17.48 -17.67
CA ARG A 107 -11.96 -18.83 -17.20
C ARG A 107 -12.48 -18.87 -15.76
N MET A 108 -12.35 -17.77 -15.02
CA MET A 108 -12.96 -17.59 -13.70
C MET A 108 -14.44 -17.26 -13.84
N GLN A 109 -15.28 -18.28 -13.74
CA GLN A 109 -16.74 -18.17 -13.83
C GLN A 109 -17.35 -17.43 -12.64
N GLU A 110 -16.72 -17.57 -11.47
CA GLU A 110 -17.17 -16.93 -10.23
C GLU A 110 -15.95 -16.68 -9.34
N VAL A 111 -15.90 -15.52 -8.69
CA VAL A 111 -14.93 -15.13 -7.66
C VAL A 111 -15.73 -14.76 -6.41
N VAL A 112 -15.34 -15.30 -5.26
CA VAL A 112 -16.06 -15.18 -3.99
C VAL A 112 -15.09 -14.77 -2.89
N ASP A 113 -15.50 -13.82 -2.05
CA ASP A 113 -14.82 -13.58 -0.77
C ASP A 113 -15.07 -14.78 0.15
N LEU A 114 -14.02 -15.55 0.45
CA LEU A 114 -14.10 -16.73 1.31
C LEU A 114 -14.54 -16.41 2.75
N ARG A 115 -14.39 -15.15 3.18
CA ARG A 115 -14.79 -14.70 4.51
C ARG A 115 -16.29 -14.45 4.59
N THR A 116 -16.81 -13.62 3.67
CA THR A 116 -18.21 -13.15 3.73
C THR A 116 -19.15 -14.04 2.94
N GLY A 117 -18.63 -14.84 2.01
CA GLY A 117 -19.41 -15.53 0.99
C GLY A 117 -19.97 -14.61 -0.08
N GLU A 118 -19.56 -13.33 -0.11
CA GLU A 118 -19.96 -12.37 -1.14
C GLU A 118 -19.36 -12.75 -2.49
N VAL A 119 -20.20 -12.74 -3.52
CA VAL A 119 -19.82 -13.08 -4.89
C VAL A 119 -19.46 -11.79 -5.62
N PHE A 120 -18.20 -11.66 -6.05
CA PHE A 120 -17.70 -10.54 -6.86
C PHE A 120 -18.08 -10.66 -8.35
N GLY A 121 -18.57 -11.82 -8.78
CA GLY A 121 -18.90 -12.12 -10.18
C GLY A 121 -17.78 -12.88 -10.88
N THR A 122 -17.60 -12.63 -12.17
CA THR A 122 -16.53 -13.22 -13.00
C THR A 122 -15.15 -12.68 -12.64
N GLY A 123 -14.07 -13.32 -13.14
CA GLY A 123 -12.71 -12.81 -12.95
C GLY A 123 -12.51 -11.38 -13.44
N LEU A 124 -13.19 -10.97 -14.52
CA LEU A 124 -13.14 -9.60 -15.03
C LEU A 124 -13.84 -8.61 -14.11
N GLU A 125 -15.00 -8.99 -13.55
CA GLU A 125 -15.73 -8.15 -12.60
C GLU A 125 -14.94 -7.97 -11.31
N PHE A 126 -14.28 -9.02 -10.83
CA PHE A 126 -13.38 -8.94 -9.69
C PHE A 126 -12.23 -7.94 -9.92
N ILE A 127 -11.61 -7.94 -11.11
CA ILE A 127 -10.55 -6.96 -11.44
C ILE A 127 -11.09 -5.53 -11.43
N ARG A 128 -12.32 -5.32 -11.93
CA ARG A 128 -12.95 -3.99 -11.88
C ARG A 128 -13.16 -3.54 -10.45
N THR A 129 -13.53 -4.44 -9.54
CA THR A 129 -13.59 -4.16 -8.09
C THR A 129 -12.21 -3.76 -7.57
N LEU A 130 -11.15 -4.51 -7.88
CA LEU A 130 -9.79 -4.16 -7.46
C LEU A 130 -9.31 -2.80 -7.99
N VAL A 131 -9.66 -2.42 -9.22
CA VAL A 131 -9.38 -1.08 -9.77
C VAL A 131 -10.21 -0.02 -9.05
N ALA A 132 -11.50 -0.30 -8.83
CA ALA A 132 -12.40 0.59 -8.10
C ALA A 132 -12.03 0.77 -6.62
N ASP A 133 -11.27 -0.16 -6.05
CA ASP A 133 -10.72 -0.05 -4.69
C ASP A 133 -9.32 0.60 -4.68
N GLY A 134 -8.76 0.92 -5.85
CA GLY A 134 -7.43 1.51 -5.99
C GLY A 134 -6.28 0.54 -5.74
N MET A 135 -6.54 -0.78 -5.77
CA MET A 135 -5.53 -1.83 -5.64
C MET A 135 -4.74 -2.07 -6.91
N LEU A 136 -5.38 -1.79 -8.05
CA LEU A 136 -4.78 -1.88 -9.37
C LEU A 136 -4.75 -0.49 -10.02
N PRO A 137 -3.67 -0.14 -10.76
CA PRO A 137 -3.63 1.09 -11.55
C PRO A 137 -4.82 1.20 -12.49
N GLU A 138 -5.34 2.41 -12.68
CA GLU A 138 -6.38 2.72 -13.67
C GLU A 138 -5.93 2.37 -15.11
N GLU A 139 -4.62 2.32 -15.38
CA GLU A 139 -4.08 1.88 -16.67
C GLU A 139 -4.47 0.43 -17.02
N ILE A 140 -4.82 -0.37 -16.01
CA ILE A 140 -5.31 -1.73 -16.19
C ILE A 140 -6.74 -1.71 -16.76
N HIS A 141 -7.58 -0.70 -16.47
CA HIS A 141 -8.93 -0.55 -17.04
C HIS A 141 -9.46 0.89 -17.07
N SER A 142 -10.26 1.20 -18.09
CA SER A 142 -11.04 2.45 -18.22
C SER A 142 -12.16 2.65 -17.19
N VAL A 143 -11.99 2.19 -15.94
CA VAL A 143 -12.93 2.38 -14.84
C VAL A 143 -12.60 3.70 -14.15
N LYS A 144 -13.61 4.52 -13.87
CA LYS A 144 -13.42 5.82 -13.20
C LYS A 144 -12.91 5.62 -11.76
N PRO A 145 -12.04 6.51 -11.26
CA PRO A 145 -11.38 6.37 -9.96
C PRO A 145 -12.35 6.25 -8.77
N VAL A 146 -11.87 5.59 -7.73
CA VAL A 146 -12.28 5.79 -6.33
C VAL A 146 -12.13 7.26 -5.94
N GLY A 147 -12.88 7.71 -4.93
CA GLY A 147 -12.68 9.05 -4.34
C GLY A 147 -11.19 9.33 -4.06
N LYS A 148 -10.74 10.57 -4.36
CA LYS A 148 -9.31 10.96 -4.32
C LYS A 148 -8.59 10.55 -3.03
N HIS A 149 -9.29 10.57 -1.89
CA HIS A 149 -8.72 10.24 -0.59
C HIS A 149 -8.54 8.73 -0.36
N GLN A 150 -9.41 7.87 -0.90
CA GLN A 150 -9.22 6.42 -0.78
C GLN A 150 -7.98 5.97 -1.55
N ARG A 151 -7.74 6.54 -2.74
CA ARG A 151 -6.50 6.34 -3.49
C ARG A 151 -5.27 6.81 -2.72
N TYR A 152 -5.38 7.92 -1.98
CA TYR A 152 -4.29 8.41 -1.13
C TYR A 152 -3.93 7.37 -0.05
N ILE A 153 -4.92 6.82 0.65
CA ILE A 153 -4.69 5.82 1.70
C ILE A 153 -4.09 4.55 1.12
N THR A 154 -4.66 4.01 0.04
CA THR A 154 -4.14 2.78 -0.56
C THR A 154 -2.74 2.96 -1.14
N THR A 155 -2.41 4.15 -1.64
CA THR A 155 -1.08 4.44 -2.20
C THR A 155 -0.03 4.72 -1.11
N HIS A 156 -0.35 5.57 -0.13
CA HIS A 156 0.63 6.07 0.84
C HIS A 156 0.64 5.30 2.16
N CYS A 157 -0.51 4.79 2.58
CA CYS A 157 -0.64 4.00 3.81
C CYS A 157 -0.68 2.50 3.51
N GLY A 158 -0.99 2.10 2.27
CA GLY A 158 -1.17 0.70 1.88
C GLY A 158 0.01 -0.18 2.26
N LYS A 159 1.26 0.30 2.06
CA LYS A 159 2.47 -0.44 2.46
C LYS A 159 2.56 -0.62 3.99
N ALA A 160 2.24 0.40 4.76
CA ALA A 160 2.24 0.29 6.23
C ALA A 160 1.12 -0.62 6.73
N ILE A 161 -0.06 -0.57 6.11
CA ILE A 161 -1.15 -1.50 6.37
C ILE A 161 -0.73 -2.93 6.03
N CYS A 162 -0.01 -3.16 4.92
CA CYS A 162 0.50 -4.49 4.57
C CYS A 162 1.50 -5.02 5.60
N VAL A 163 2.38 -4.15 6.11
CA VAL A 163 3.30 -4.50 7.21
C VAL A 163 2.53 -4.94 8.46
N LEU A 164 1.51 -4.17 8.87
CA LEU A 164 0.69 -4.54 10.02
C LEU A 164 -0.12 -5.82 9.77
N VAL A 165 -0.71 -5.99 8.59
CA VAL A 165 -1.47 -7.20 8.24
C VAL A 165 -0.58 -8.44 8.21
N TYR A 166 0.65 -8.32 7.70
CA TYR A 166 1.63 -9.41 7.74
C TYR A 166 1.92 -9.82 9.19
N MET A 167 2.24 -8.84 10.04
CA MET A 167 2.59 -9.08 11.45
C MET A 167 1.44 -9.69 12.23
N ALA A 168 0.21 -9.22 12.00
CA ALA A 168 -0.98 -9.77 12.62
C ALA A 168 -1.34 -11.18 12.12
N ARG A 169 -0.61 -11.73 11.14
CA ARG A 169 -0.80 -13.07 10.59
C ARG A 169 0.41 -13.99 10.79
N CYS A 170 1.45 -13.54 11.49
CA CYS A 170 2.67 -14.31 11.71
C CYS A 170 2.40 -15.66 12.38
N ASP A 171 1.40 -15.74 13.27
CA ASP A 171 0.99 -16.96 13.96
C ASP A 171 -0.01 -17.83 13.15
N GLY A 172 -0.36 -17.41 11.93
CA GLY A 172 -1.34 -18.04 11.07
C GLY A 172 -2.80 -17.73 11.40
N HIS A 173 -3.08 -16.89 12.40
CA HIS A 173 -4.41 -16.40 12.74
C HIS A 173 -4.53 -14.91 12.41
N PHE A 174 -5.72 -14.35 12.54
CA PHE A 174 -5.92 -12.90 12.46
C PHE A 174 -7.12 -12.53 13.32
N HIS A 175 -6.86 -11.83 14.42
CA HIS A 175 -7.81 -11.55 15.48
C HIS A 175 -8.51 -10.20 15.26
N GLU A 176 -9.75 -10.09 15.73
CA GLU A 176 -10.53 -8.85 15.65
C GLU A 176 -9.85 -7.68 16.40
N LYS A 177 -9.07 -7.98 17.43
CA LYS A 177 -8.32 -6.98 18.21
C LYS A 177 -7.11 -6.43 17.44
N GLU A 178 -6.51 -7.21 16.55
CA GLU A 178 -5.44 -6.71 15.68
C GLU A 178 -6.01 -5.80 14.60
N LEU A 179 -7.19 -6.16 14.06
CA LEU A 179 -7.91 -5.32 13.10
C LEU A 179 -8.31 -3.95 13.71
N LEU A 180 -8.62 -3.92 15.01
CA LEU A 180 -8.81 -2.68 15.77
C LEU A 180 -7.57 -1.79 15.75
N VAL A 181 -6.42 -2.37 16.07
CA VAL A 181 -5.13 -1.65 16.09
C VAL A 181 -4.82 -1.08 14.70
N ILE A 182 -5.07 -1.85 13.63
CA ILE A 182 -4.93 -1.37 12.25
C ILE A 182 -5.89 -0.21 11.96
N GLY A 183 -7.13 -0.27 12.45
CA GLY A 183 -8.10 0.83 12.31
C GLY A 183 -7.67 2.11 13.02
N GLU A 184 -7.15 2.00 14.24
CA GLU A 184 -6.61 3.14 14.99
C GLU A 184 -5.37 3.72 14.31
N PHE A 185 -4.49 2.87 13.76
CA PHE A 185 -3.37 3.32 12.93
C PHE A 185 -3.84 4.15 11.74
N ILE A 186 -4.84 3.66 10.98
CA ILE A 186 -5.39 4.38 9.82
C ILE A 186 -5.96 5.73 10.24
N LYS A 187 -6.71 5.81 11.35
CA LYS A 187 -7.24 7.08 11.84
C LYS A 187 -6.16 8.07 12.25
N ASP A 188 -5.08 7.57 12.87
CA ASP A 188 -3.99 8.42 13.35
C ASP A 188 -3.15 8.98 12.19
N ILE A 189 -2.95 8.21 11.11
CA ILE A 189 -2.22 8.69 9.92
C ILE A 189 -3.11 9.43 8.91
N CYS A 190 -4.41 9.18 8.94
CA CYS A 190 -5.41 9.81 8.06
C CYS A 190 -6.63 10.22 8.90
N PRO A 191 -6.60 11.41 9.51
CA PRO A 191 -7.75 11.93 10.25
C PRO A 191 -8.98 12.12 9.34
N GLN A 192 -10.16 11.64 9.74
CA GLN A 192 -11.38 11.70 8.89
C GLN A 192 -11.88 13.12 8.61
N ASP A 193 -11.56 14.06 9.48
CA ASP A 193 -11.83 15.49 9.29
C ASP A 193 -10.99 16.10 8.17
N GLU A 194 -9.85 15.49 7.84
CA GLU A 194 -8.97 15.89 6.74
C GLU A 194 -9.20 15.07 5.46
N TYR A 195 -9.61 13.81 5.59
CA TYR A 195 -9.73 12.85 4.49
C TYR A 195 -11.12 12.18 4.46
N ASP A 196 -11.82 12.29 3.32
CA ASP A 196 -13.08 11.58 3.09
C ASP A 196 -12.81 10.15 2.61
N TYR A 197 -12.68 9.22 3.55
CA TYR A 197 -12.44 7.80 3.27
C TYR A 197 -13.43 6.87 3.96
N ASP A 198 -13.65 5.71 3.34
CA ASP A 198 -14.43 4.63 3.92
C ASP A 198 -13.53 3.70 4.75
N LEU A 199 -13.49 3.94 6.06
CA LEU A 199 -12.70 3.11 7.00
C LEU A 199 -13.15 1.64 6.96
N LEU A 200 -14.44 1.39 6.78
CA LEU A 200 -14.97 0.03 6.75
C LEU A 200 -14.47 -0.70 5.50
N ALA A 201 -14.45 -0.04 4.35
CA ALA A 201 -13.88 -0.61 3.13
C ALA A 201 -12.39 -0.96 3.30
N ILE A 202 -11.60 -0.07 3.91
CA ILE A 202 -10.16 -0.32 4.14
C ILE A 202 -9.95 -1.48 5.13
N LEU A 203 -10.73 -1.56 6.20
CA LEU A 203 -10.62 -2.66 7.16
C LEU A 203 -11.08 -4.00 6.57
N ASN A 204 -12.14 -4.00 5.76
CA ASN A 204 -12.55 -5.18 5.01
C ASN A 204 -11.44 -5.64 4.05
N HIS A 205 -10.76 -4.69 3.42
CA HIS A 205 -9.61 -5.00 2.57
C HIS A 205 -8.44 -5.59 3.38
N ALA A 206 -8.05 -4.97 4.49
CA ALA A 206 -7.01 -5.51 5.38
C ALA A 206 -7.36 -6.93 5.88
N ALA A 207 -8.64 -7.21 6.16
CA ALA A 207 -9.16 -8.51 6.56
C ALA A 207 -8.91 -9.64 5.54
N ILE A 208 -8.88 -9.32 4.24
CA ILE A 208 -8.71 -10.31 3.17
C ILE A 208 -7.29 -10.34 2.57
N THR A 209 -6.43 -9.41 3.01
CA THR A 209 -5.04 -9.33 2.59
C THR A 209 -4.18 -10.38 3.30
N TYR A 210 -3.34 -11.06 2.52
CA TYR A 210 -2.40 -12.11 2.90
C TYR A 210 -1.02 -11.80 2.33
N SER A 211 -0.38 -10.78 2.92
CA SER A 211 0.99 -10.42 2.57
C SER A 211 1.90 -11.60 2.88
N ASP A 212 2.81 -11.90 1.96
CA ASP A 212 3.90 -12.84 2.25
C ASP A 212 5.12 -12.08 2.75
N HIS A 213 6.10 -12.85 3.18
CA HIS A 213 7.37 -12.34 3.69
C HIS A 213 8.08 -11.42 2.70
N SER A 214 8.12 -11.79 1.42
CA SER A 214 8.74 -10.97 0.38
C SER A 214 8.05 -9.62 0.23
N TYR A 215 6.71 -9.58 0.25
CA TYR A 215 5.94 -8.34 0.17
C TYR A 215 6.06 -7.50 1.44
N PHE A 216 6.19 -8.15 2.61
CA PHE A 216 6.46 -7.48 3.88
C PHE A 216 7.81 -6.75 3.85
N VAL A 217 8.89 -7.41 3.45
CA VAL A 217 10.21 -6.80 3.30
C VAL A 217 10.18 -5.67 2.27
N GLU A 218 9.59 -5.89 1.09
CA GLU A 218 9.43 -4.84 0.06
C GLU A 218 8.66 -3.62 0.61
N SER A 219 7.63 -3.86 1.43
CA SER A 219 6.81 -2.81 2.03
C SER A 219 7.58 -2.01 3.09
N LEU A 220 8.37 -2.70 3.93
CA LEU A 220 9.27 -2.04 4.88
C LEU A 220 10.33 -1.22 4.15
N GLU A 221 11.05 -1.81 3.21
CA GLU A 221 12.05 -1.07 2.43
C GLU A 221 11.44 0.16 1.77
N TYR A 222 10.26 0.04 1.16
CA TYR A 222 9.56 1.18 0.59
C TYR A 222 9.29 2.26 1.63
N LEU A 223 8.76 1.91 2.81
CA LEU A 223 8.43 2.88 3.86
C LEU A 223 9.66 3.57 4.47
N TYR A 224 10.84 2.96 4.35
CA TYR A 224 12.09 3.50 4.89
C TYR A 224 12.98 4.19 3.86
N LYS A 225 12.87 3.80 2.58
CA LYS A 225 13.52 4.45 1.43
C LYS A 225 12.70 5.62 0.88
N ALA A 226 11.37 5.59 0.98
CA ALA A 226 10.51 6.63 0.40
C ALA A 226 10.60 7.97 1.16
N ASN A 227 10.20 9.05 0.47
CA ASN A 227 10.30 10.45 0.89
C ASN A 227 10.15 10.73 2.40
N TYR A 228 10.89 11.74 2.86
CA TYR A 228 10.94 12.30 4.22
C TYR A 228 9.60 12.36 5.00
N PHE A 229 8.49 12.66 4.31
CA PHE A 229 7.15 12.69 4.91
C PHE A 229 6.74 11.32 5.49
N LEU A 230 6.93 10.24 4.73
CA LEU A 230 6.62 8.87 5.19
C LEU A 230 7.53 8.50 6.37
N ASN A 231 8.80 8.89 6.31
CA ASN A 231 9.76 8.66 7.39
C ASN A 231 9.38 9.37 8.70
N LYS A 232 8.97 10.64 8.65
CA LYS A 232 8.69 11.41 9.87
C LYS A 232 7.34 11.13 10.52
N ILE A 233 6.31 10.85 9.72
CA ILE A 233 4.95 10.71 10.25
C ILE A 233 4.58 9.23 10.38
N ILE A 234 4.80 8.44 9.34
CA ILE A 234 4.32 7.06 9.31
C ILE A 234 5.21 6.16 10.16
N GLN A 235 6.54 6.26 10.09
CA GLN A 235 7.41 5.30 10.81
C GLN A 235 7.26 5.32 12.34
N PRO A 236 7.27 6.49 13.04
CA PRO A 236 7.15 6.48 14.49
C PRO A 236 5.80 5.89 14.92
N LYS A 237 4.75 6.17 14.15
CA LYS A 237 3.42 5.58 14.35
C LYS A 237 3.46 4.09 14.07
N LEU A 238 4.01 3.65 12.93
CA LEU A 238 4.09 2.24 12.55
C LEU A 238 4.77 1.40 13.63
N LEU A 239 5.92 1.84 14.17
CA LEU A 239 6.62 1.10 15.23
C LEU A 239 5.77 1.01 16.52
N LYS A 240 5.09 2.10 16.89
CA LYS A 240 4.15 2.09 18.02
C LYS A 240 3.03 1.09 17.77
N TYR A 241 2.37 1.16 16.61
CA TYR A 241 1.25 0.29 16.28
C TYR A 241 1.66 -1.16 16.07
N LEU A 242 2.88 -1.45 15.62
CA LEU A 242 3.45 -2.80 15.60
C LEU A 242 3.55 -3.37 17.02
N SER A 243 4.01 -2.57 17.98
CA SER A 243 4.01 -2.98 19.39
C SER A 243 2.59 -3.20 19.89
N ASP A 244 1.67 -2.28 19.65
CA ASP A 244 0.27 -2.40 20.09
C ASP A 244 -0.43 -3.62 19.48
N LEU A 245 -0.10 -3.95 18.22
CA LEU A 245 -0.66 -5.07 17.47
C LEU A 245 -0.34 -6.41 18.13
N ILE A 246 0.93 -6.62 18.47
CA ILE A 246 1.45 -7.87 19.05
C ILE A 246 0.93 -8.08 20.48
N TYR A 247 0.64 -7.01 21.21
CA TYR A 247 0.03 -7.12 22.53
C TYR A 247 -1.50 -7.16 22.49
N ALA A 248 -2.14 -7.04 21.32
CA ALA A 248 -3.57 -6.85 21.22
C ALA A 248 -4.37 -8.06 21.75
N ASP A 249 -3.93 -9.26 21.43
CA ASP A 249 -4.60 -10.50 21.84
C ASP A 249 -4.15 -10.97 23.26
N GLY A 250 -2.97 -10.50 23.71
CA GLY A 250 -2.36 -10.81 25.00
C GLY A 250 -1.41 -12.02 24.98
N ILE A 251 -1.08 -12.55 23.81
CA ILE A 251 -0.21 -13.70 23.62
C ILE A 251 0.94 -13.28 22.69
N LEU A 252 2.18 -13.32 23.19
CA LEU A 252 3.36 -13.05 22.37
C LEU A 252 3.87 -14.37 21.79
N ALA A 253 3.64 -14.60 20.49
CA ALA A 253 4.19 -15.74 19.76
C ALA A 253 5.65 -15.49 19.34
N GLN A 254 6.43 -16.54 19.13
CA GLN A 254 7.85 -16.40 18.72
C GLN A 254 7.95 -15.78 17.32
N GLU A 255 7.03 -16.15 16.44
CA GLU A 255 6.95 -15.66 15.06
C GLU A 255 6.72 -14.14 15.00
N GLU A 256 5.98 -13.57 15.96
CA GLU A 256 5.78 -12.12 16.07
C GLU A 256 7.03 -11.41 16.57
N VAL A 257 7.75 -12.02 17.53
CA VAL A 257 9.04 -11.50 18.02
C VAL A 257 10.04 -11.46 16.87
N ASP A 258 10.14 -12.54 16.11
CA ASP A 258 11.05 -12.66 14.97
C ASP A 258 10.69 -11.62 13.89
N GLY A 259 9.41 -11.44 13.57
CA GLY A 259 8.96 -10.43 12.61
C GLY A 259 9.28 -8.98 13.04
N VAL A 260 9.24 -8.67 14.35
CA VAL A 260 9.67 -7.35 14.87
C VAL A 260 11.18 -7.18 14.79
N LEU A 261 11.95 -8.21 15.11
CA LEU A 261 13.41 -8.15 15.00
C LEU A 261 13.82 -7.94 13.56
N GLU A 262 13.22 -8.68 12.62
CA GLU A 262 13.44 -8.48 11.19
C GLU A 262 13.03 -7.07 10.74
N ALA A 263 11.87 -6.58 11.18
CA ALA A 263 11.48 -5.21 10.89
C ALA A 263 12.51 -4.18 11.39
N LYS A 264 13.17 -4.43 12.53
CA LYS A 264 14.24 -3.56 13.02
C LYS A 264 15.51 -3.69 12.19
N ASP A 265 15.86 -4.88 11.74
CA ASP A 265 17.06 -5.15 10.95
C ASP A 265 16.96 -4.49 9.57
N VAL A 266 15.84 -4.68 8.86
CA VAL A 266 15.56 -3.98 7.57
C VAL A 266 15.68 -2.46 7.74
N VAL A 267 15.22 -1.94 8.89
CA VAL A 267 15.28 -0.51 9.20
C VAL A 267 16.69 -0.02 9.49
N ALA A 268 17.52 -0.84 10.12
CA ALA A 268 18.93 -0.53 10.34
C ALA A 268 19.67 -0.51 9.00
N ASP A 269 19.47 -1.52 8.17
CA ASP A 269 20.12 -1.66 6.85
C ASP A 269 19.78 -0.48 5.93
N VAL A 270 18.50 -0.09 5.85
CA VAL A 270 18.08 1.05 5.02
C VAL A 270 18.70 2.37 5.50
N LYS A 271 18.88 2.55 6.81
CA LYS A 271 19.55 3.76 7.34
C LYS A 271 21.03 3.81 6.97
N GLU A 272 21.71 2.67 6.99
CA GLU A 272 23.11 2.59 6.59
C GLU A 272 23.29 2.87 5.09
N VAL A 273 22.44 2.29 4.23
CA VAL A 273 22.48 2.52 2.78
C VAL A 273 22.22 4.00 2.44
N ASN A 274 21.17 4.60 2.99
CA ASN A 274 20.85 6.01 2.73
C ASN A 274 21.99 6.95 3.19
N HIS A 275 22.70 6.59 4.26
CA HIS A 275 23.85 7.36 4.74
C HIS A 275 25.06 7.20 3.81
N GLN A 276 25.32 5.99 3.32
CA GLN A 276 26.44 5.73 2.42
C GLN A 276 26.22 6.29 1.01
N GLU A 277 25.02 6.14 0.44
CA GLU A 277 24.66 6.75 -0.85
C GLU A 277 24.80 8.28 -0.80
N PHE A 278 24.34 8.89 0.29
CA PHE A 278 24.55 10.32 0.54
C PHE A 278 26.04 10.70 0.61
N LEU A 279 26.89 9.89 1.26
CA LEU A 279 28.34 10.09 1.33
C LEU A 279 29.06 9.85 -0.02
N ASP A 280 28.54 8.94 -0.83
CA ASP A 280 29.08 8.60 -2.15
C ASP A 280 28.72 9.67 -3.18
N ASP A 281 27.49 10.20 -3.12
CA ASP A 281 27.12 11.39 -3.88
C ASP A 281 27.99 12.59 -3.43
N LEU A 282 28.24 12.73 -2.10
CA LEU A 282 29.22 13.66 -1.48
C LEU A 282 30.60 13.65 -2.10
N SER A 283 31.16 12.46 -2.22
CA SER A 283 32.54 12.29 -2.65
C SER A 283 32.70 12.27 -4.16
N SER A 284 31.67 11.87 -4.92
CA SER A 284 31.73 11.77 -6.38
C SER A 284 31.73 13.12 -7.11
N GLY A 285 31.30 14.19 -6.43
CA GLY A 285 31.21 15.52 -7.04
C GLY A 285 30.09 15.64 -8.08
N ALA A 286 29.17 14.68 -8.17
CA ALA A 286 28.02 14.65 -9.07
C ALA A 286 27.12 15.91 -8.97
N TRP A 287 27.21 16.62 -7.84
CA TRP A 287 26.61 17.92 -7.57
C TRP A 287 27.21 19.11 -8.29
N ARG A 288 28.43 19.00 -8.84
CA ARG A 288 29.10 20.14 -9.47
C ARG A 288 28.55 20.48 -10.86
N ASP A 289 27.83 19.54 -11.48
CA ASP A 289 27.23 19.70 -12.82
C ASP A 289 25.71 19.97 -12.81
N ILE A 290 25.10 20.06 -11.62
CA ILE A 290 23.70 20.47 -11.47
C ILE A 290 23.69 21.80 -10.74
N SER A 291 23.38 22.89 -11.45
CA SER A 291 23.21 24.22 -10.86
C SER A 291 21.99 24.34 -9.91
N CYS A 292 21.48 23.20 -9.41
CA CYS A 292 20.35 23.09 -8.50
C CYS A 292 20.50 21.83 -7.60
N ALA A 293 20.35 22.03 -6.28
CA ALA A 293 20.02 21.08 -5.19
C ALA A 293 21.16 20.43 -4.38
N VAL A 294 21.07 20.22 -3.04
CA VAL A 294 20.30 20.76 -1.89
C VAL A 294 21.02 20.22 -0.62
N ALA A 295 21.07 20.99 0.47
CA ALA A 295 21.31 20.49 1.83
C ALA A 295 20.03 20.66 2.69
N GLY A 296 19.64 19.60 3.42
CA GLY A 296 18.83 19.60 4.65
C GLY A 296 17.47 20.34 4.75
N ASN A 297 16.43 19.59 5.13
CA ASN A 297 15.12 20.02 5.67
C ASN A 297 14.32 21.05 4.84
N LEU A 298 13.37 20.58 4.02
CA LEU A 298 12.31 21.41 3.45
C LEU A 298 10.92 20.78 3.66
N ILE A 299 9.95 21.62 4.04
CA ILE A 299 8.54 21.29 4.25
C ILE A 299 7.77 21.48 2.94
N PHE A 300 6.85 20.55 2.62
CA PHE A 300 5.93 20.69 1.48
C PHE A 300 4.53 21.08 1.92
N ILE A 301 3.94 22.05 1.22
CA ILE A 301 2.50 22.33 1.24
C ILE A 301 1.96 22.02 -0.18
N ASP A 302 1.35 20.85 -0.38
CA ASP A 302 0.55 20.58 -1.58
C ASP A 302 -0.93 20.94 -1.33
N ASN A 303 -1.17 22.22 -1.05
CA ASN A 303 -2.51 22.77 -0.86
C ASN A 303 -2.91 23.57 -2.11
N PHE A 304 -3.90 23.08 -2.84
CA PHE A 304 -4.40 23.68 -4.07
C PHE A 304 -4.92 25.12 -3.87
N GLU A 305 -5.61 25.40 -2.76
CA GLU A 305 -6.05 26.76 -2.44
C GLU A 305 -4.86 27.70 -2.17
N PHE A 306 -3.81 27.20 -1.53
CA PHE A 306 -2.59 27.97 -1.26
C PHE A 306 -1.85 28.31 -2.56
N LYS A 307 -1.64 27.32 -3.44
CA LYS A 307 -1.04 27.52 -4.77
C LYS A 307 -1.84 28.54 -5.59
N LYS A 308 -3.17 28.53 -5.49
CA LYS A 308 -4.05 29.50 -6.14
C LYS A 308 -3.87 30.92 -5.58
N ARG A 309 -3.92 31.09 -4.24
CA ARG A 309 -3.73 32.40 -3.57
C ARG A 309 -2.35 33.01 -3.86
N CYS A 310 -1.30 32.19 -3.90
CA CYS A 310 0.03 32.66 -4.25
C CYS A 310 0.15 33.03 -5.73
N LYS A 311 -0.47 32.26 -6.64
CA LYS A 311 -0.49 32.62 -8.05
C LYS A 311 -1.21 33.95 -8.30
N ASP A 312 -2.29 34.21 -7.57
CA ASP A 312 -3.04 35.47 -7.63
C ASP A 312 -2.22 36.67 -7.09
N LYS A 313 -1.19 36.42 -6.28
CA LYS A 313 -0.21 37.41 -5.80
C LYS A 313 1.06 37.52 -6.67
N GLY A 314 1.11 36.84 -7.83
CA GLY A 314 2.25 36.90 -8.76
C GLY A 314 3.42 35.97 -8.43
N PHE A 315 3.25 35.03 -7.51
CA PHE A 315 4.27 34.01 -7.25
C PHE A 315 4.30 32.96 -8.37
N HIS A 316 5.51 32.60 -8.81
CA HIS A 316 5.74 31.52 -9.77
C HIS A 316 6.26 30.29 -9.05
N PHE A 317 5.66 29.13 -9.34
CA PHE A 317 6.08 27.84 -8.83
C PHE A 317 6.78 27.07 -9.93
N PHE A 318 7.93 26.46 -9.61
CA PHE A 318 8.58 25.50 -10.47
C PHE A 318 8.42 24.12 -9.85
N ASP A 319 7.61 23.26 -10.48
CA ASP A 319 7.55 21.85 -10.14
C ASP A 319 8.74 21.15 -10.79
N PHE A 320 9.73 20.76 -9.99
CA PHE A 320 10.77 19.82 -10.40
C PHE A 320 10.57 18.50 -9.65
N VAL A 321 10.75 17.40 -10.37
CA VAL A 321 10.76 16.04 -9.82
C VAL A 321 12.15 15.45 -10.07
N HIS A 322 12.87 15.17 -9.00
CA HIS A 322 14.11 14.40 -9.04
C HIS A 322 14.04 13.37 -7.91
N ASP A 323 14.19 12.08 -8.24
CA ASP A 323 14.09 10.95 -7.31
C ASP A 323 12.90 10.97 -6.34
N GLY A 324 11.72 11.31 -6.88
CA GLY A 324 10.47 11.29 -6.11
C GLY A 324 10.30 12.48 -5.15
N LEU A 325 11.31 13.32 -4.96
CA LEU A 325 11.19 14.58 -4.24
C LEU A 325 10.62 15.65 -5.19
N LYS A 326 9.52 16.28 -4.79
CA LYS A 326 9.07 17.56 -5.37
C LYS A 326 9.87 18.65 -4.68
N PHE A 327 10.06 19.83 -5.28
CA PHE A 327 10.67 20.99 -4.62
C PHE A 327 9.79 22.23 -4.82
N LEU A 328 9.78 23.13 -3.84
CA LEU A 328 9.16 24.45 -3.97
C LEU A 328 10.28 25.50 -3.97
N VAL A 329 10.61 26.04 -5.14
CA VAL A 329 11.61 27.11 -5.26
C VAL A 329 10.89 28.46 -5.31
N HIS A 330 11.26 29.36 -4.40
CA HIS A 330 10.78 30.75 -4.36
C HIS A 330 11.47 31.59 -5.45
N GLY A 331 10.68 32.35 -6.22
CA GLY A 331 11.16 33.36 -7.17
C GLY A 331 11.60 34.67 -6.48
N LYS A 332 11.79 35.77 -7.23
CA LYS A 332 12.25 37.08 -6.73
C LYS A 332 11.24 37.81 -5.81
N GLY A 333 10.81 37.24 -4.70
CA GLY A 333 10.11 37.97 -3.63
C GLY A 333 11.11 38.79 -2.81
N GLY A 334 10.76 40.02 -2.46
CA GLY A 334 11.58 40.86 -1.59
C GLY A 334 11.45 40.46 -0.12
N ASP A 335 12.23 41.08 0.78
CA ASP A 335 12.23 40.79 2.23
C ASP A 335 10.83 40.85 2.87
N GLN A 336 9.92 41.65 2.30
CA GLN A 336 8.53 41.78 2.73
C GLN A 336 7.72 40.49 2.52
N ASP A 337 7.97 39.76 1.42
CA ASP A 337 7.25 38.54 1.09
C ASP A 337 7.69 37.37 1.98
N VAL A 338 8.99 37.33 2.31
CA VAL A 338 9.56 36.37 3.28
C VAL A 338 8.98 36.60 4.67
N PHE A 339 8.82 37.86 5.06
CA PHE A 339 8.22 38.24 6.33
C PHE A 339 6.72 37.86 6.42
N GLU A 340 5.93 38.13 5.37
CA GLU A 340 4.51 37.73 5.32
C GLU A 340 4.33 36.21 5.40
N ALA A 341 5.18 35.42 4.74
CA ALA A 341 5.10 33.97 4.83
C ALA A 341 5.47 33.45 6.24
N ARG A 342 6.51 34.00 6.87
CA ARG A 342 6.90 33.63 8.24
C ARG A 342 5.83 33.96 9.27
N THR A 343 5.13 35.08 9.11
CA THR A 343 4.00 35.46 9.98
C THR A 343 2.77 34.54 9.83
N LEU A 344 2.69 33.80 8.72
CA LEU A 344 1.70 32.73 8.51
C LEU A 344 2.16 31.35 9.01
N GLY A 345 3.30 31.28 9.72
CA GLY A 345 3.85 30.02 10.23
C GLY A 345 4.55 29.16 9.18
N ILE A 346 4.88 29.74 8.02
CA ILE A 346 5.57 29.05 6.93
C ILE A 346 7.07 29.27 7.10
N GLU A 347 7.81 28.19 7.27
CA GLU A 347 9.26 28.24 7.42
C GLU A 347 9.92 28.41 6.05
N ILE A 348 10.56 29.56 5.83
CA ILE A 348 11.31 29.88 4.61
C ILE A 348 12.80 29.94 4.96
N ILE A 349 13.61 29.17 4.24
CA ILE A 349 15.07 29.26 4.26
C ILE A 349 15.49 30.19 3.12
N THR A 350 16.10 31.32 3.46
CA THR A 350 16.68 32.23 2.46
C THR A 350 17.99 31.67 1.91
N GLU A 351 18.42 32.14 0.74
CA GLU A 351 19.71 31.75 0.14
C GLU A 351 20.89 32.01 1.08
N ILE A 352 20.86 33.12 1.84
CA ILE A 352 21.89 33.47 2.82
C ILE A 352 21.87 32.52 4.04
N GLU A 353 20.69 32.18 4.54
CA GLU A 353 20.56 31.20 5.64
C GLU A 353 21.00 29.81 5.20
N PHE A 354 20.66 29.40 3.97
CA PHE A 354 21.12 28.16 3.36
C PHE A 354 22.65 28.11 3.29
N MET A 355 23.28 29.17 2.77
CA MET A 355 24.74 29.27 2.65
C MET A 355 25.46 29.27 4.02
N ASN A 356 24.86 29.87 5.05
CA ASN A 356 25.43 29.89 6.40
C ASN A 356 25.32 28.54 7.13
N VAL A 357 24.28 27.75 6.84
CA VAL A 357 24.15 26.37 7.34
C VAL A 357 25.22 25.49 6.72
N THR A 358 25.50 25.65 5.42
CA THR A 358 26.53 24.87 4.72
C THR A 358 27.98 25.25 5.03
N ALA A 359 28.22 26.38 5.72
CA ALA A 359 29.56 26.88 6.01
C ALA A 359 30.07 26.54 7.43
N LYS A 360 29.23 25.89 8.26
CA LYS A 360 29.55 25.56 9.66
C LYS A 360 29.82 24.08 9.92
N ASP A 361 29.68 23.24 8.91
CA ASP A 361 30.05 21.82 8.87
C ASP A 361 31.03 21.59 7.71
#